data_AF-A0A518AUU8-F1
#
_entry.id   AF-A0A518AUU8-F1
#
_cell.length_a   1.000
_cell.length_b   1.000
_cell.length_c   1.000
_cell.angle_alpha   90.00
_cell.angle_beta   90.00
_cell.angle_gamma   90.00
#
_symmetry.space_group_name_H-M   'P 1'
#
loop_
_entity.id
_entity.type
_entity.pdbx_description
1 polymer ?
#
loop_
_entity_poly.entity_id
_entity_poly.type
_entity_poly.pdbx_seq_one_letter_code
_entity_poly.pdbx_strand_id
1 'polypeptide(L)'
;MGLSIFFVSNQVMSQVRLLAVVMLLLVLLPSCSRSTVSPLKPSPNGSMLLLTAVNQSQADPRKYLCVIVEIQDASDTTLHREVTPASDTQRWTIQWVSDNEILLDSSDVGRYRIHRQPDDTWKGELGAT
;
A
#
# COMPACT_ATOMS: atom_id res chain seq x y z
N MET A 1 -2.51 38.32 61.95
CA MET A 1 -1.22 38.37 61.21
C MET A 1 -0.58 36.99 61.34
N GLY A 2 -0.35 36.15 60.35
CA GLY A 2 -0.47 36.20 58.90
C GLY A 2 0.44 35.08 58.39
N LEU A 3 -0.09 33.88 58.14
CA LEU A 3 0.72 32.76 57.66
C LEU A 3 -0.18 31.72 56.98
N SER A 4 -0.34 31.82 55.67
CA SER A 4 -0.96 30.79 54.82
C SER A 4 -0.68 31.06 53.34
N ILE A 5 0.58 31.10 52.90
CA ILE A 5 0.91 31.17 51.46
C ILE A 5 2.20 30.41 51.13
N PHE A 6 2.30 29.11 51.45
CA PHE A 6 3.42 28.28 50.96
C PHE A 6 3.02 26.81 50.76
N PHE A 7 1.90 26.51 50.10
CA PHE A 7 1.58 25.12 49.72
C PHE A 7 1.15 24.92 48.26
N VAL A 8 0.96 25.99 47.48
CA VAL A 8 0.43 25.88 46.11
C VAL A 8 1.52 25.69 45.05
N SER A 9 2.79 25.99 45.36
CA SER A 9 3.83 26.10 44.32
C SER A 9 4.39 24.75 43.81
N ASN A 10 4.45 23.71 44.64
CA ASN A 10 5.09 22.43 44.26
C ASN A 10 4.17 21.48 43.47
N GLN A 11 2.85 21.60 43.61
CA GLN A 11 1.89 20.75 42.88
C GLN A 11 1.84 21.12 41.39
N VAL A 12 1.90 22.41 41.06
CA VAL A 12 1.83 22.89 39.67
C VAL A 12 3.12 22.56 38.91
N MET A 13 4.28 22.68 39.55
CA MET A 13 5.57 22.41 38.91
C MET A 13 5.81 20.91 38.62
N SER A 14 5.17 20.02 39.37
CA SER A 14 5.20 18.56 39.12
C SER A 14 4.39 18.15 37.89
N GLN A 15 3.25 18.80 37.66
CA GLN A 15 2.36 18.50 36.52
C GLN A 15 2.97 18.96 35.18
N VAL A 16 3.67 20.10 35.17
CA VAL A 16 4.33 20.63 33.97
C VAL A 16 5.49 19.72 33.53
N ARG A 17 6.24 19.13 34.48
CA ARG A 17 7.33 18.18 34.17
C ARG A 17 6.80 16.87 33.61
N LEU A 18 5.69 16.35 34.15
CA LEU A 18 5.06 15.12 33.65
C LEU A 18 4.56 15.30 32.20
N LEU A 19 3.88 16.41 31.91
CA LEU A 19 3.37 16.73 30.57
C LEU A 19 4.50 16.89 29.54
N ALA A 20 5.62 17.52 29.92
CA ALA A 20 6.78 17.68 29.05
C ALA A 20 7.42 16.33 28.67
N VAL A 21 7.50 15.39 29.62
CA VAL A 21 8.03 14.04 29.36
C VAL A 21 7.09 13.24 28.46
N VAL A 22 5.77 13.34 28.66
CA VAL A 22 4.77 12.66 27.81
C VAL A 22 4.79 13.21 26.37
N MET A 23 4.89 14.52 26.19
CA MET A 23 5.06 15.15 24.87
C MET A 23 6.35 14.72 24.18
N LEU A 24 7.48 14.65 24.91
CA LEU A 24 8.74 14.19 24.37
C LEU A 24 8.70 12.70 23.96
N LEU A 25 7.98 11.88 24.72
CA LEU A 25 7.79 10.45 24.41
C LEU A 25 6.95 10.22 23.14
N LEU A 26 5.98 11.10 22.86
CA LEU A 26 5.11 11.03 21.68
C LEU A 26 5.82 11.38 20.37
N VAL A 27 6.89 12.20 20.42
CA VAL A 27 7.69 12.57 19.23
C VAL A 27 8.62 11.44 18.77
N LEU A 28 8.89 10.46 19.64
CA LEU A 28 9.77 9.33 19.37
C LEU A 28 9.06 8.11 18.79
N LEU A 29 7.77 8.20 18.43
CA LEU A 29 7.10 7.10 17.74
C LEU A 29 7.59 7.05 16.29
N PRO A 30 8.42 6.07 15.89
CA PRO A 30 8.80 5.92 14.50
C PRO A 30 7.54 5.64 13.68
N SER A 31 7.23 6.55 12.76
CA SER A 31 6.16 6.34 11.80
C SER A 31 6.57 5.19 10.88
N CYS A 32 6.10 3.98 11.19
CA CYS A 32 6.34 2.81 10.37
C CYS A 32 5.52 2.93 9.07
N SER A 33 6.08 3.62 8.09
CA SER A 33 5.59 3.56 6.71
C SER A 33 5.85 2.15 6.17
N ARG A 34 4.86 1.26 6.27
CA ARG A 34 4.92 -0.06 5.63
C ARG A 34 4.79 0.13 4.12
N SER A 35 5.93 0.25 3.45
CA SER A 35 6.01 -0.01 2.01
C SER A 35 5.90 -1.52 1.83
N THR A 36 4.67 -2.02 1.73
CA THR A 36 4.41 -3.43 1.42
C THR A 36 4.74 -3.65 -0.05
N VAL A 37 6.01 -3.86 -0.36
CA VAL A 37 6.42 -4.38 -1.66
C VAL A 37 6.05 -5.86 -1.64
N SER A 38 5.07 -6.24 -2.46
CA SER A 38 4.68 -7.64 -2.58
C SER A 38 5.84 -8.48 -3.13
N PRO A 39 5.90 -9.77 -2.78
CA PRO A 39 6.90 -10.68 -3.32
C PRO A 39 6.81 -10.74 -4.85
N LEU A 40 7.96 -10.63 -5.51
CA LEU A 40 8.08 -10.79 -6.95
C LEU A 40 7.61 -12.18 -7.38
N LYS A 41 6.78 -12.25 -8.42
CA LYS A 41 6.32 -13.51 -9.02
C LYS A 41 6.88 -13.63 -10.45
N PRO A 42 7.80 -14.55 -10.74
CA PRO A 42 8.30 -14.74 -12.10
C PRO A 42 7.21 -15.30 -13.01
N SER A 43 7.24 -14.94 -14.29
CA SER A 43 6.45 -15.59 -15.34
C SER A 43 6.84 -17.07 -15.48
N PRO A 44 6.00 -17.92 -16.08
CA PRO A 44 6.30 -19.33 -16.30
C PRO A 44 7.67 -19.60 -16.95
N ASN A 45 8.06 -18.78 -17.92
CA ASN A 45 9.37 -18.86 -18.58
C ASN A 45 10.50 -18.08 -17.86
N GLY A 46 10.18 -17.34 -16.80
CA GLY A 46 11.12 -16.51 -16.04
C GLY A 46 11.60 -15.23 -16.73
N SER A 47 11.08 -14.87 -17.91
CA SER A 47 11.50 -13.66 -18.63
C SER A 47 10.92 -12.37 -18.08
N MET A 48 9.85 -12.44 -17.29
CA MET A 48 9.16 -11.30 -16.72
C MET A 48 8.91 -11.48 -15.23
N LEU A 49 8.77 -10.35 -14.55
CA LEU A 49 8.47 -10.27 -13.12
C LEU A 49 7.15 -9.53 -12.93
N LEU A 50 6.28 -10.12 -12.13
CA LEU A 50 5.03 -9.51 -11.70
C LEU A 50 5.21 -8.93 -10.30
N LEU A 51 4.96 -7.62 -10.19
CA LEU A 51 4.97 -6.87 -8.95
C LEU A 51 3.56 -6.33 -8.68
N THR A 52 3.25 -6.19 -7.39
CA THR A 52 2.03 -5.48 -6.96
C THR A 52 2.36 -4.42 -5.92
N ALA A 53 1.60 -3.34 -5.98
CA ALA A 53 1.65 -2.23 -5.03
C ALA A 53 0.23 -1.71 -4.77
N VAL A 54 0.08 -0.78 -3.83
CA VAL A 54 -1.20 -0.15 -3.51
C VAL A 54 -1.14 1.32 -3.92
N ASN A 55 -2.15 1.81 -4.63
CA ASN A 55 -2.23 3.22 -4.98
C ASN A 55 -2.60 4.07 -3.76
N GLN A 56 -1.61 4.73 -3.16
CA GLN A 56 -1.82 5.62 -2.01
C GLN A 56 -2.13 7.07 -2.41
N SER A 57 -2.19 7.38 -3.71
CA SER A 57 -2.56 8.71 -4.18
C SER A 57 -4.05 8.97 -4.02
N GLN A 58 -4.39 10.04 -3.32
CA GLN A 58 -5.78 10.51 -3.15
C GLN A 58 -6.24 11.43 -4.28
N ALA A 59 -5.42 11.63 -5.33
CA ALA A 59 -5.76 12.51 -6.44
C ALA A 59 -7.01 12.06 -7.21
N ASP A 60 -7.22 10.74 -7.31
CA ASP A 60 -8.45 10.14 -7.83
C ASP A 60 -9.04 9.21 -6.75
N PRO A 61 -10.16 9.60 -6.09
CA PRO A 61 -10.75 8.82 -5.02
C PRO A 61 -11.30 7.47 -5.49
N ARG A 62 -11.55 7.28 -6.80
CA ARG A 62 -12.00 5.98 -7.34
C ARG A 62 -10.86 4.98 -7.48
N LYS A 63 -9.61 5.46 -7.43
CA LYS A 63 -8.40 4.65 -7.57
C LYS A 63 -7.60 4.55 -6.27
N TYR A 64 -8.00 5.30 -5.25
CA TYR A 64 -7.32 5.26 -3.95
C TYR A 64 -7.49 3.89 -3.30
N LEU A 65 -6.38 3.33 -2.82
CA LEU A 65 -6.26 1.98 -2.27
C LEU A 65 -6.56 0.86 -3.28
N CYS A 66 -6.59 1.14 -4.58
CA CYS A 66 -6.66 0.08 -5.58
C CYS A 66 -5.29 -0.57 -5.82
N VAL A 67 -5.30 -1.84 -6.19
CA VAL A 67 -4.09 -2.62 -6.49
C VAL A 67 -3.48 -2.11 -7.79
N ILE A 68 -2.18 -1.80 -7.74
CA ILE A 68 -1.34 -1.51 -8.90
C ILE A 68 -0.68 -2.82 -9.32
N VAL A 69 -0.77 -3.13 -10.61
CA VAL A 69 -0.03 -4.21 -11.24
C VAL A 69 1.09 -3.61 -12.06
N GLU A 70 2.30 -4.16 -11.88
CA GLU A 70 3.47 -3.80 -12.66
C GLU A 70 4.15 -5.06 -13.20
N ILE A 71 4.49 -5.03 -14.49
CA ILE A 71 5.21 -6.09 -15.19
C ILE A 71 6.57 -5.53 -15.59
N GLN A 72 7.64 -6.20 -15.20
CA GLN A 72 9.02 -5.83 -15.52
C GLN A 72 9.70 -6.94 -16.32
N ASP A 73 10.68 -6.56 -17.15
CA ASP A 73 11.60 -7.52 -17.77
C ASP A 73 12.75 -7.91 -16.83
N ALA A 74 13.65 -8.78 -17.29
CA ALA A 74 14.83 -9.22 -16.53
C ALA A 74 15.87 -8.12 -16.27
N SER A 75 15.72 -6.94 -16.87
CA SER A 75 16.57 -5.76 -16.68
C SER A 75 15.90 -4.70 -15.78
N ASP A 76 14.85 -5.08 -15.06
CA ASP A 76 14.00 -4.21 -14.23
C ASP A 76 13.31 -3.08 -15.03
N THR A 77 13.18 -3.22 -16.35
CA THR A 77 12.45 -2.25 -17.17
C THR A 77 10.96 -2.52 -17.08
N THR A 78 10.18 -1.52 -16.67
CA THR A 78 8.72 -1.61 -16.64
C THR A 78 8.15 -1.75 -18.06
N LEU A 79 7.55 -2.91 -18.36
CA LEU A 79 6.84 -3.20 -19.60
C LEU A 79 5.37 -2.74 -19.53
N HIS A 80 4.75 -2.86 -18.36
CA HIS A 80 3.36 -2.45 -18.14
C HIS A 80 3.15 -2.00 -16.71
N ARG A 81 2.30 -1.00 -16.52
CA ARG A 81 1.88 -0.54 -15.20
C ARG A 81 0.47 0.02 -15.25
N GLU A 82 -0.43 -0.55 -14.45
CA GLU A 82 -1.81 -0.08 -14.38
C GLU A 82 -2.38 -0.13 -12.96
N VAL A 83 -3.36 0.75 -12.69
CA VAL A 83 -4.18 0.68 -11.48
C VAL A 83 -5.41 -0.16 -11.82
N THR A 84 -5.54 -1.32 -11.21
CA THR A 84 -6.68 -2.24 -11.40
C THR A 84 -7.91 -1.73 -10.65
N PRO A 85 -9.12 -2.24 -10.93
CA PRO A 85 -10.32 -1.86 -10.18
C PRO A 85 -10.41 -2.56 -8.80
N ALA A 86 -9.55 -3.53 -8.50
CA ALA A 86 -9.58 -4.27 -7.25
C ALA A 86 -9.09 -3.43 -6.06
N SER A 87 -9.85 -3.39 -4.97
CA SER A 87 -9.47 -2.71 -3.75
C SER A 87 -8.52 -3.55 -2.91
N ASP A 88 -7.43 -2.95 -2.43
CA ASP A 88 -6.51 -3.58 -1.49
C ASP A 88 -7.14 -3.84 -0.11
N THR A 89 -8.25 -3.17 0.19
CA THR A 89 -9.02 -3.40 1.43
C THR A 89 -9.82 -4.70 1.42
N GLN A 90 -9.89 -5.37 0.26
CA GLN A 90 -10.65 -6.59 0.04
C GLN A 90 -9.72 -7.80 -0.11
N ARG A 91 -10.27 -9.02 -0.10
CA ARG A 91 -9.46 -10.21 -0.33
C ARG A 91 -9.21 -10.34 -1.82
N TRP A 92 -7.94 -10.37 -2.19
CA TRP A 92 -7.54 -10.57 -3.58
C TRP A 92 -6.33 -11.49 -3.68
N THR A 93 -6.17 -12.09 -4.85
CA THR A 93 -4.99 -12.87 -5.26
C THR A 93 -4.63 -12.50 -6.69
N ILE A 94 -3.35 -12.69 -7.04
CA ILE A 94 -2.87 -12.45 -8.40
C ILE A 94 -1.85 -13.51 -8.78
N GLN A 95 -1.89 -13.98 -10.02
CA GLN A 95 -0.95 -14.98 -10.53
C GLN A 95 -0.81 -14.91 -12.04
N TRP A 96 0.33 -15.40 -12.54
CA TRP A 96 0.48 -15.73 -13.95
C TRP A 96 -0.39 -16.94 -14.31
N VAL A 97 -1.11 -16.83 -15.42
CA VAL A 97 -1.84 -17.95 -16.06
C VAL A 97 -1.01 -18.51 -17.21
N SER A 98 -0.34 -17.63 -17.96
CA SER A 98 0.65 -17.96 -19.00
C SER A 98 1.68 -16.84 -19.07
N ASP A 99 2.70 -16.94 -19.92
CA ASP A 99 3.64 -15.82 -20.13
C ASP A 99 2.96 -14.56 -20.68
N ASN A 100 1.78 -14.69 -21.29
CA ASN A 100 1.03 -13.58 -21.90
C ASN A 100 -0.23 -13.21 -21.12
N GLU A 101 -0.45 -13.77 -19.93
CA GLU A 101 -1.70 -13.59 -19.20
C GLU A 101 -1.51 -13.66 -17.68
N ILE A 102 -2.13 -12.69 -17.00
CA ILE A 102 -2.23 -12.59 -15.55
C ILE A 102 -3.70 -12.61 -15.16
N LEU A 103 -4.01 -13.34 -14.09
CA LEU A 103 -5.32 -13.33 -13.45
C LEU A 103 -5.21 -12.70 -12.07
N LEU A 104 -5.99 -11.65 -11.85
CA LEU A 104 -6.32 -11.09 -10.55
C LEU A 104 -7.73 -11.55 -10.18
N ASP A 105 -7.88 -12.17 -9.01
CA ASP A 105 -9.17 -12.58 -8.46
C ASP A 105 -9.41 -11.82 -7.15
N SER A 106 -10.47 -11.03 -7.09
CA SER A 106 -10.80 -10.18 -5.94
C SER A 106 -12.27 -10.33 -5.54
N SER A 107 -12.54 -10.26 -4.24
CA SER A 107 -13.90 -10.41 -3.71
C SER A 107 -14.86 -9.26 -4.06
N ASP A 108 -14.37 -8.11 -4.48
CA ASP A 108 -15.18 -6.94 -4.84
C ASP A 108 -15.49 -6.81 -6.34
N VAL A 109 -14.52 -7.12 -7.20
CA VAL A 109 -14.65 -6.97 -8.66
C VAL A 109 -14.73 -8.31 -9.40
N GLY A 110 -14.50 -9.43 -8.72
CA GLY A 110 -14.39 -10.75 -9.33
C GLY A 110 -13.06 -10.94 -10.05
N ARG A 111 -13.11 -11.58 -11.23
CA ARG A 111 -11.92 -11.90 -12.02
C ARG A 111 -11.57 -10.77 -12.97
N TYR A 112 -10.33 -10.33 -12.92
CA TYR A 112 -9.74 -9.35 -13.81
C TYR A 112 -8.55 -9.97 -14.52
N ARG A 113 -8.57 -9.96 -15.85
CA ARG A 113 -7.52 -10.56 -16.71
C ARG A 113 -6.70 -9.47 -17.35
N ILE A 114 -5.39 -9.60 -17.29
CA ILE A 114 -4.43 -8.72 -17.95
C ILE A 114 -3.69 -9.57 -18.97
N HIS A 115 -3.87 -9.27 -20.25
CA HIS A 115 -3.32 -10.10 -21.32
C HIS A 115 -2.53 -9.27 -22.33
N ARG A 116 -1.46 -9.87 -22.85
CA ARG A 116 -0.58 -9.27 -23.85
C ARG A 116 -1.24 -9.34 -25.23
N GLN A 117 -1.25 -8.22 -25.92
CA GLN A 117 -1.78 -8.06 -27.28
C GLN A 117 -0.71 -8.42 -28.33
N PRO A 118 -1.10 -8.60 -29.61
CA PRO A 118 -0.16 -8.86 -30.69
C PRO A 118 0.86 -7.73 -30.97
N ASP A 119 0.58 -6.51 -30.51
CA ASP A 119 1.47 -5.34 -30.61
C ASP A 119 2.38 -5.18 -29.38
N ASP A 120 2.49 -6.24 -28.56
CA ASP A 120 3.22 -6.28 -27.30
C ASP A 120 2.70 -5.36 -26.20
N THR A 121 1.57 -4.68 -26.39
CA THR A 121 0.89 -3.92 -25.33
C THR A 121 0.11 -4.85 -24.39
N TRP A 122 -0.24 -4.37 -23.20
CA TRP A 122 -1.03 -5.13 -22.24
C TRP A 122 -2.41 -4.49 -22.05
N LYS A 123 -3.44 -5.32 -21.89
CA LYS A 123 -4.81 -4.86 -21.69
C LYS A 123 -5.47 -5.62 -20.55
N GLY A 124 -6.00 -4.86 -19.59
CA GLY A 124 -6.81 -5.38 -18.50
C GLY A 124 -8.31 -5.35 -18.82
N GLU A 125 -9.04 -6.41 -18.49
CA GLU A 125 -10.49 -6.51 -18.65
C GLU A 125 -11.15 -7.34 -17.54
N LEU A 126 -12.41 -7.01 -17.23
CA LEU A 126 -13.23 -7.82 -16.32
C LEU A 126 -13.64 -9.11 -17.05
N GLY A 127 -13.31 -10.25 -16.46
CA GLY A 127 -13.74 -11.54 -16.97
C GLY A 127 -15.26 -11.72 -16.79
N ALA A 128 -15.91 -12.35 -17.77
CA ALA A 128 -17.27 -12.81 -17.61
C ALA A 128 -17.33 -13.83 -16.44
N THR A 129 -18.13 -13.51 -15.42
CA THR A 129 -18.41 -14.37 -14.27
C THR A 129 -19.37 -15.49 -14.63
#